data_AF-A0A162N6Z6-F1
#
_entry.id   AF-A0A162N6Z6-F1
#
_cell.length_a   1.000
_cell.length_b   1.000
_cell.length_c   1.000
_cell.angle_alpha   90.00
_cell.angle_beta   90.00
_cell.angle_gamma   90.00
#
_symmetry.space_group_name_H-M   'P 1'
#
loop_
_entity.id
_entity.type
_entity.pdbx_description
1 polymer ?
#
loop_
_entity_poly.entity_id
_entity_poly.type
_entity_poly.pdbx_seq_one_letter_code
_entity_poly.pdbx_strand_id
1 'polypeptide(L)'
;MWFTKKLSPKGFIIFEGNLQTYSNDKSLYACGFISRFQQSKIKAAATFYMDATYSITQRSNDILYTIVIRDEELDRGFPCAYMLTNDHSLSPIVQWWKHLKDNKLVANPWQFTIDCSNAKTNALMAIFP
;
A
#
# COMPACT_ATOMS: atom_id res chain seq x y z
N MET A 1 9.40 10.52 6.56
CA MET A 1 9.93 11.05 5.27
C MET A 1 9.60 12.54 5.08
N TRP A 2 10.13 13.25 4.07
CA TRP A 2 9.75 14.66 3.82
C TRP A 2 8.26 14.82 3.49
N PHE A 3 7.67 13.87 2.77
CA PHE A 3 6.28 13.95 2.34
C PHE A 3 5.30 13.75 3.50
N THR A 4 5.65 12.99 4.55
CA THR A 4 4.83 12.82 5.76
C THR A 4 4.41 14.18 6.33
N LYS A 5 5.38 15.08 6.53
CA LYS A 5 5.16 16.42 7.10
C LYS A 5 4.42 17.36 6.15
N LYS A 6 4.57 17.18 4.83
CA LYS A 6 3.96 18.07 3.81
C LYS A 6 2.57 17.63 3.35
N LEU A 7 2.28 16.33 3.36
CA LEU A 7 1.06 15.76 2.83
C LEU A 7 -0.01 15.57 3.91
N SER A 8 0.37 15.24 5.14
CA SER A 8 -0.59 15.10 6.25
C SER A 8 -1.44 16.37 6.45
N PRO A 9 -0.88 17.61 6.47
CA PRO A 9 -1.68 18.84 6.56
C PRO A 9 -2.62 19.06 5.37
N LYS A 10 -2.39 18.40 4.23
CA LYS A 10 -3.26 18.45 3.05
C LYS A 10 -4.40 17.41 3.12
N GLY A 11 -4.51 16.65 4.21
CA GLY A 11 -5.53 15.62 4.42
C GLY A 11 -5.19 14.29 3.76
N PHE A 12 -3.93 14.05 3.42
CA PHE A 12 -3.49 12.73 2.99
C PHE A 12 -3.42 11.79 4.19
N ILE A 13 -3.84 10.55 4.01
CA ILE A 13 -3.53 9.48 4.96
C ILE A 13 -2.11 9.02 4.66
N ILE A 14 -1.27 8.97 5.70
CA ILE A 14 0.14 8.63 5.60
C ILE A 14 0.42 7.34 6.36
N PHE A 15 1.10 6.43 5.69
CA PHE A 15 1.65 5.21 6.27
C PHE A 15 3.14 5.38 6.53
N GLU A 16 3.60 5.01 7.72
CA GLU A 16 5.02 4.81 8.06
C GLU A 16 5.13 3.46 8.77
N GLY A 17 5.86 2.52 8.17
CA GLY A 17 6.02 1.17 8.70
C GLY A 17 7.11 1.08 9.76
N ASN A 18 6.84 0.35 10.84
CA ASN A 18 7.82 0.00 11.87
C ASN A 18 8.47 -1.34 11.51
N LEU A 19 9.48 -1.29 10.63
CA LEU A 19 10.17 -2.49 10.15
C LEU A 19 11.18 -3.06 11.15
N GLN A 20 11.57 -2.24 12.13
CA GLN A 20 12.54 -2.63 13.16
C GLN A 20 12.01 -3.72 14.09
N THR A 21 10.70 -3.97 14.07
CA THR A 21 10.06 -5.06 14.81
C THR A 21 10.50 -6.45 14.29
N TYR A 22 10.98 -6.53 13.04
CA TYR A 22 11.32 -7.78 12.36
C TYR A 22 12.77 -7.84 11.85
N SER A 23 13.51 -6.73 11.91
CA SER A 23 14.90 -6.63 11.47
C SER A 23 15.65 -5.59 12.29
N ASN A 24 16.93 -5.84 12.59
CA ASN A 24 17.80 -4.84 13.23
C ASN A 24 18.38 -3.82 12.24
N ASP A 25 18.10 -3.95 10.94
CA ASP A 25 18.59 -3.05 9.91
C ASP A 25 17.82 -1.72 9.92
N LYS A 26 18.50 -0.67 10.40
CA LYS A 26 17.94 0.70 10.48
C LYS A 26 17.83 1.39 9.13
N SER A 27 18.41 0.83 8.06
CA SER A 27 18.30 1.37 6.70
C SER A 27 16.97 1.00 6.04
N LEU A 28 16.24 0.03 6.58
CA LEU A 28 14.94 -0.38 6.07
C LEU A 28 13.88 0.70 6.32
N TYR A 29 13.06 0.93 5.32
CA TYR A 29 11.94 1.86 5.41
C TYR A 29 10.74 1.34 4.61
N ALA A 30 9.54 1.65 5.10
CA ALA A 30 8.30 1.51 4.36
C ALA A 30 7.43 2.72 4.65
N CYS A 31 6.87 3.28 3.60
CA CYS A 31 6.12 4.52 3.71
C CYS A 31 5.09 4.61 2.60
N GLY A 32 3.97 5.26 2.84
CA GLY A 32 2.92 5.36 1.83
C GLY A 32 2.02 6.54 2.05
N PHE A 33 1.22 6.85 1.04
CA PHE A 33 0.29 7.96 1.10
C PHE A 33 -0.92 7.75 0.20
N ILE A 34 -2.03 8.41 0.58
CA ILE A 34 -3.31 8.37 -0.14
C ILE A 34 -3.95 9.75 -0.07
N SER A 35 -4.17 10.38 -1.23
CA SER A 35 -4.83 11.69 -1.31
C SER A 35 -6.32 11.58 -0.94
N ARG A 36 -6.95 12.71 -0.57
CA ARG A 36 -8.40 12.73 -0.24
C ARG A 36 -9.28 12.20 -1.37
N PHE A 37 -8.95 12.52 -2.61
CA PHE A 37 -9.69 12.03 -3.77
C PHE A 37 -9.54 10.50 -3.94
N GLN A 38 -8.33 9.98 -3.75
CA GLN A 38 -8.12 8.54 -3.78
C GLN A 38 -8.79 7.83 -2.60
N GLN A 39 -8.87 8.47 -1.44
CA GLN A 39 -9.59 7.92 -0.27
C GLN A 39 -11.08 7.72 -0.57
N SER A 40 -11.74 8.62 -1.31
CA SER A 40 -13.15 8.41 -1.67
C SER A 40 -13.30 7.27 -2.67
N LYS A 41 -12.39 7.17 -3.65
CA LYS A 41 -12.39 6.10 -4.65
C LYS A 41 -12.13 4.72 -4.04
N ILE A 42 -11.10 4.58 -3.20
CA ILE A 42 -10.74 3.29 -2.59
C ILE A 42 -11.83 2.76 -1.65
N LYS A 43 -12.52 3.66 -0.91
CA LYS A 43 -13.61 3.29 0.00
C LYS A 43 -14.85 2.75 -0.73
N ALA A 44 -15.08 3.20 -1.96
CA ALA A 44 -16.20 2.75 -2.79
C ALA A 44 -15.88 1.43 -3.52
N ALA A 45 -14.61 1.02 -3.58
CA ALA A 45 -14.20 -0.16 -4.32
C ALA A 45 -14.48 -1.45 -3.54
N ALA A 46 -14.89 -2.49 -4.28
CA ALA A 46 -14.98 -3.86 -3.78
C ALA A 46 -13.86 -4.77 -4.32
N THR A 47 -13.23 -4.39 -5.44
CA THR A 47 -12.15 -5.17 -6.07
C THR A 47 -10.86 -4.38 -6.06
N PHE A 48 -9.79 -5.03 -5.60
CA PHE A 48 -8.48 -4.43 -5.40
C PHE A 48 -7.41 -5.23 -6.14
N TYR A 49 -6.48 -4.51 -6.76
CA TYR A 49 -5.32 -5.05 -7.45
C TYR A 49 -4.08 -4.47 -6.80
N MET A 50 -3.06 -5.28 -6.54
CA MET A 50 -1.76 -4.79 -6.06
C MET A 50 -0.67 -5.13 -7.06
N ASP A 51 0.03 -4.09 -7.52
CA ASP A 51 1.18 -4.21 -8.39
C ASP A 51 2.47 -3.77 -7.67
N ALA A 52 3.59 -4.38 -8.02
CA ALA A 52 4.92 -4.01 -7.55
C ALA A 52 5.77 -3.52 -8.72
N THR A 53 6.19 -2.26 -8.67
CA THR A 53 7.07 -1.66 -9.66
C THR A 53 8.48 -1.56 -9.09
N TYR A 54 9.43 -2.18 -9.78
CA TYR A 54 10.86 -2.18 -9.42
C TYR A 54 11.62 -1.14 -10.26
N SER A 55 12.86 -0.83 -9.85
CA SER A 55 13.77 0.07 -10.59
C SER A 55 13.23 1.49 -10.81
N ILE A 56 12.47 1.99 -9.83
CA ILE A 56 11.82 3.31 -9.88
C ILE A 56 12.69 4.46 -9.35
N THR A 57 13.82 4.14 -8.71
CA THR A 57 14.79 5.12 -8.20
C THR A 57 16.21 4.70 -8.61
N GLN A 58 17.20 5.55 -8.32
CA GLN A 58 18.62 5.19 -8.48
C GLN A 58 19.06 4.06 -7.54
N ARG A 59 18.24 3.71 -6.53
CA ARG A 59 18.48 2.58 -5.64
C ARG A 59 17.76 1.37 -6.22
N SER A 60 18.52 0.36 -6.63
CA SER A 60 18.00 -0.88 -7.23
C SER A 60 17.01 -1.63 -6.35
N ASN A 61 17.07 -1.42 -5.04
CA ASN A 61 16.30 -2.19 -4.07
C ASN A 61 14.95 -1.54 -3.72
N ASP A 62 14.65 -0.34 -4.22
CA ASP A 62 13.38 0.32 -3.96
C ASP A 62 12.25 -0.33 -4.77
N ILE A 63 11.14 -0.62 -4.09
CA ILE A 63 9.91 -1.14 -4.67
C ILE A 63 8.79 -0.14 -4.41
N LEU A 64 8.04 0.20 -5.45
CA LEU A 64 6.77 0.90 -5.32
C LEU A 64 5.63 -0.09 -5.45
N TYR A 65 4.90 -0.29 -4.35
CA TYR A 65 3.62 -0.96 -4.39
C TYR A 65 2.52 0.03 -4.70
N THR A 66 1.66 -0.32 -5.65
CA THR A 66 0.48 0.46 -6.00
C THR A 66 -0.77 -0.39 -5.82
N ILE A 67 -1.76 0.13 -5.10
CA ILE A 67 -3.11 -0.42 -5.11
C ILE A 67 -3.92 0.27 -6.20
N VAL A 68 -4.44 -0.55 -7.11
CA VAL A 68 -5.33 -0.14 -8.19
C VAL A 68 -6.71 -0.72 -7.89
N ILE A 69 -7.76 0.06 -8.14
CA ILE A 69 -9.15 -0.40 -8.09
C ILE A 69 -9.74 -0.41 -9.51
N ARG A 70 -10.83 -1.14 -9.73
CA ARG A 70 -11.68 -0.90 -10.90
C ARG A 70 -12.56 0.31 -10.61
N ASP A 71 -12.35 1.40 -11.33
CA ASP A 71 -13.22 2.57 -11.27
C ASP A 71 -14.38 2.39 -12.26
N GLU A 72 -15.61 2.38 -11.74
CA GLU A 72 -16.82 2.13 -12.55
C GLU A 72 -17.16 3.29 -13.48
N GLU A 73 -16.86 4.53 -13.09
CA GLU A 73 -17.15 5.73 -13.89
C GLU A 73 -16.22 5.82 -15.11
N LEU A 74 -14.95 5.47 -14.93
CA LEU A 74 -13.92 5.52 -15.98
C LEU A 74 -13.76 4.21 -16.75
N ASP A 75 -14.47 3.16 -16.33
CA ASP A 75 -14.38 1.78 -16.82
C ASP A 75 -12.93 1.25 -16.96
N ARG A 76 -12.06 1.60 -16.01
CA ARG A 76 -10.64 1.24 -16.06
C ARG A 76 -10.00 1.15 -14.68
N GLY A 77 -8.76 0.66 -14.64
CA GLY A 77 -7.95 0.67 -13.43
C GLY A 77 -7.65 2.10 -12.98
N PHE A 78 -7.80 2.38 -11.68
CA PHE A 78 -7.44 3.67 -11.07
C PHE A 78 -6.51 3.46 -9.85
N PRO A 79 -5.31 4.05 -9.83
CA PRO A 79 -4.36 3.89 -8.74
C PRO A 79 -4.76 4.77 -7.53
N CYS A 80 -5.01 4.11 -6.40
CA CYS A 80 -5.55 4.74 -5.20
C CYS A 80 -4.52 4.88 -4.07
N ALA A 81 -3.58 3.96 -3.92
CA ALA A 81 -2.64 4.01 -2.82
C ALA A 81 -1.24 3.61 -3.26
N TYR A 82 -0.24 4.25 -2.66
CA TYR A 82 1.15 4.05 -2.98
C TYR A 82 1.94 3.75 -1.71
N MET A 83 2.81 2.75 -1.76
CA MET A 83 3.80 2.47 -0.73
C MET A 83 5.18 2.26 -1.35
N LEU A 84 6.15 3.04 -0.92
CA LEU A 84 7.56 2.88 -1.25
C LEU A 84 8.27 2.15 -0.11
N THR A 85 9.06 1.13 -0.44
CA THR A 85 9.88 0.41 0.52
C THR A 85 11.16 -0.12 -0.12
N ASN A 86 12.23 -0.28 0.65
CA ASN A 86 13.42 -1.04 0.27
C ASN A 86 13.47 -2.42 0.96
N ASP A 87 12.44 -2.80 1.71
CA ASP A 87 12.33 -4.09 2.37
C ASP A 87 11.52 -5.04 1.48
N HIS A 88 12.17 -6.14 1.09
CA HIS A 88 11.62 -7.18 0.21
C HIS A 88 10.92 -8.29 1.00
N SER A 89 10.88 -8.17 2.33
CA SER A 89 10.15 -9.09 3.20
C SER A 89 8.64 -8.85 3.15
N LEU A 90 7.93 -9.69 3.88
CA LEU A 90 6.49 -9.60 4.11
C LEU A 90 6.06 -8.39 4.95
N SER A 91 6.96 -7.88 5.80
CA SER A 91 6.61 -6.95 6.87
C SER A 91 5.97 -5.64 6.38
N PRO A 92 6.53 -4.95 5.35
CA PRO A 92 5.94 -3.72 4.83
C PRO A 92 4.50 -3.91 4.35
N ILE A 93 4.26 -5.01 3.62
CA ILE A 93 2.98 -5.29 2.98
C ILE A 93 1.91 -5.60 4.04
N VAL A 94 2.24 -6.43 5.04
CA VAL A 94 1.34 -6.74 6.17
C VAL A 94 0.97 -5.47 6.93
N GLN A 95 1.97 -4.66 7.31
CA GLN A 95 1.74 -3.43 8.05
C GLN A 95 0.93 -2.42 7.23
N TRP A 96 1.17 -2.34 5.92
CA TRP A 96 0.43 -1.44 5.04
C TRP A 96 -1.02 -1.86 4.89
N TRP A 97 -1.32 -3.13 4.62
CA TRP A 97 -2.70 -3.62 4.55
C TRP A 97 -3.45 -3.39 5.85
N LYS A 98 -2.80 -3.67 7.00
CA LYS A 98 -3.37 -3.35 8.31
C LYS A 98 -3.70 -1.87 8.44
N HIS A 99 -2.78 -0.99 8.07
CA HIS A 99 -3.00 0.45 8.09
C HIS A 99 -4.19 0.88 7.22
N LEU A 100 -4.35 0.32 6.03
CA LEU A 100 -5.49 0.61 5.14
C LEU A 100 -6.82 0.15 5.75
N LYS A 101 -6.83 -1.03 6.37
CA LYS A 101 -8.00 -1.58 7.06
C LYS A 101 -8.37 -0.73 8.27
N ASP A 102 -7.40 -0.38 9.13
CA ASP A 102 -7.60 0.42 10.34
C ASP A 102 -8.11 1.84 10.02
N ASN A 103 -7.69 2.40 8.88
CA ASN A 103 -8.21 3.68 8.37
C ASN A 103 -9.55 3.56 7.60
N LYS A 104 -10.16 2.37 7.59
CA LYS A 104 -11.44 2.09 6.90
C LYS A 104 -11.39 2.43 5.40
N LEU A 105 -10.23 2.22 4.77
CA LEU A 105 -10.05 2.43 3.33
C LEU A 105 -10.38 1.18 2.53
N VAL A 106 -10.09 0.01 3.12
CA VAL A 106 -10.42 -1.31 2.56
C VAL A 106 -11.39 -1.97 3.54
N ALA A 107 -12.67 -1.62 3.44
CA ALA A 107 -13.68 -2.00 4.42
C ALA A 107 -14.26 -3.38 4.15
N ASN A 108 -14.75 -3.63 2.94
CA ASN A 108 -15.43 -4.87 2.55
C ASN A 108 -14.89 -5.35 1.19
N PRO A 109 -13.65 -5.87 1.14
CA PRO A 109 -13.11 -6.38 -0.12
C PRO A 109 -13.88 -7.64 -0.55
N TRP A 110 -14.39 -7.61 -1.78
CA TRP A 110 -14.94 -8.79 -2.46
C TRP A 110 -13.83 -9.62 -3.09
N GLN A 111 -12.83 -8.96 -3.67
CA GLN A 111 -11.76 -9.63 -4.39
C GLN A 111 -10.44 -8.87 -4.29
N PHE A 112 -9.36 -9.62 -4.10
CA PHE A 112 -8.00 -9.15 -4.32
C PHE A 112 -7.37 -9.88 -5.50
N THR A 113 -6.64 -9.16 -6.32
CA THR A 113 -5.77 -9.70 -7.36
C THR A 113 -4.36 -9.20 -7.10
N ILE A 114 -3.43 -10.15 -7.02
CA ILE A 114 -2.01 -9.90 -6.79
C ILE A 114 -1.23 -10.70 -7.81
N ASP A 115 0.01 -10.31 -8.09
CA ASP A 115 0.96 -11.20 -8.76
C ASP A 115 1.12 -12.49 -7.93
N CYS A 116 1.56 -13.57 -8.56
CA CYS A 116 1.73 -14.89 -7.93
C CYS A 116 2.90 -14.89 -6.92
N SER A 117 2.78 -14.10 -5.87
CA SER A 117 3.74 -13.91 -4.81
C SER A 117 3.18 -14.49 -3.52
N ASN A 118 3.81 -15.57 -3.04
CA ASN A 118 3.48 -16.17 -1.74
C ASN A 118 3.52 -15.14 -0.62
N ALA A 119 4.41 -14.15 -0.72
CA ALA A 119 4.48 -13.07 0.24
C ALA A 119 3.18 -12.26 0.26
N LYS A 120 2.73 -11.75 -0.89
CA LYS A 120 1.51 -10.94 -0.95
C LYS A 120 0.27 -11.73 -0.53
N THR A 121 0.19 -13.01 -0.93
CA THR A 121 -0.89 -13.91 -0.53
C THR A 121 -0.97 -14.09 0.99
N ASN A 122 0.15 -14.42 1.63
CA ASN A 122 0.21 -14.61 3.08
C ASN A 122 -0.11 -13.32 3.84
N ALA A 123 0.31 -12.17 3.32
CA ALA A 123 0.00 -10.88 3.92
C ALA A 123 -1.50 -10.56 3.90
N LEU A 124 -2.20 -10.86 2.79
CA LEU A 124 -3.64 -10.69 2.70
C LEU A 124 -4.39 -11.62 3.66
N MET A 125 -4.03 -12.91 3.70
CA MET A 125 -4.64 -13.89 4.60
C MET A 125 -4.47 -13.51 6.09
N ALA A 126 -3.36 -12.86 6.44
CA ALA A 126 -3.14 -12.40 7.81
C ALA A 126 -4.06 -11.24 8.24
N ILE A 127 -4.61 -10.47 7.28
CA ILE A 127 -5.40 -9.25 7.55
C ILE A 127 -6.89 -9.43 7.21
N PHE A 128 -7.21 -10.21 6.18
CA PHE A 128 -8.54 -10.47 5.65
C PHE A 128 -8.79 -11.98 5.62
N PRO A 129 -9.28 -12.57 6.72
CA PRO A 129 -9.67 -13.98 6.76
C PRO A 129 -10.95 -14.25 5.96
#